data_AF-A0A925DAC6-F1
#
_entry.id   AF-A0A925DAC6-F1
#
_cell.length_a   1.000
_cell.length_b   1.000
_cell.length_c   1.000
_cell.angle_alpha   90.00
_cell.angle_beta   90.00
_cell.angle_gamma   90.00
#
_symmetry.space_group_name_H-M   'P 1'
#
loop_
_entity.id
_entity.type
_entity.pdbx_description
1 polymer ?
#
loop_
_entity_poly.entity_id
_entity_poly.type
_entity_poly.pdbx_seq_one_letter_code
_entity_poly.pdbx_strand_id
1 'polypeptide(L)'
;MSDSVVQELKSIEASRTERQGSTLERTQTIQELERQLADLQSAHDSFRAAAQRKDDFLALLAHELRNPLAPLLSALQLMELSPDDMSQYKLFRAILSRQVEQLMRLVDDLRDISRITRGKLTLEKVPLDLAGAMEAACDLAGPLLEEAGHRFTRTFPGSKLIVAGDKVRLAQIIGNLLINAAKFTPPGGQVELLLRRDGEHVDIRVRDNGVGISAEKLPRIFELFMQVNETRERSQGGLGIGLSLAKTLVEMHGGSIRAESAGEGAGSEFVVRLPLVTKAVAEAMVASRALQATSETHRQLPARKILVVDDNVAQAHLLSRLLQKLGQHAYTAGSAAAALESLEKSQPDVIISDIGMPEVSGYDLARKFRSSPQLKHITLIAVTGFQQESDREEAHAAGFDHYLTKPVGIKDLEELLESLASKALLTGERPA
;
A
#
# COMPACT_ATOMS: atom_id res chain seq x y z
N MET A 1 -56.58 9.25 73.79
CA MET A 1 -55.11 9.36 73.72
C MET A 1 -54.45 8.34 72.79
N SER A 2 -55.18 7.36 72.23
CA SER A 2 -54.58 6.28 71.40
C SER A 2 -54.49 6.60 69.89
N ASP A 3 -55.48 7.25 69.29
CA ASP A 3 -55.53 7.40 67.83
C ASP A 3 -54.54 8.43 67.26
N SER A 4 -54.25 9.50 68.00
CA SER A 4 -53.28 10.54 67.59
C SER A 4 -51.86 9.96 67.49
N VAL A 5 -51.46 9.12 68.45
CA VAL A 5 -50.12 8.51 68.51
C VAL A 5 -49.96 7.46 67.40
N VAL A 6 -51.03 6.72 67.09
CA VAL A 6 -51.03 5.74 65.99
C VAL A 6 -50.97 6.43 64.63
N GLN A 7 -51.63 7.57 64.43
CA GLN A 7 -51.50 8.36 63.20
C GLN A 7 -50.10 8.96 63.03
N GLU A 8 -49.48 9.43 64.11
CA GLU A 8 -48.14 10.00 64.09
C GLU A 8 -47.05 8.94 63.83
N LEU A 9 -47.18 7.74 64.41
CA LEU A 9 -46.32 6.60 64.08
C LEU A 9 -46.43 6.17 62.62
N LYS A 10 -47.66 6.12 62.08
CA LYS A 10 -47.87 5.78 60.65
C LYS A 10 -47.27 6.83 59.71
N SER A 11 -47.30 8.12 60.06
CA SER A 11 -46.70 9.17 59.23
C SER A 11 -45.16 9.14 59.28
N ILE A 12 -44.59 8.81 60.43
CA ILE A 12 -43.13 8.63 60.60
C ILE A 12 -42.64 7.40 59.83
N GLU A 13 -43.37 6.28 59.90
CA GLU A 13 -43.05 5.07 59.12
C GLU A 13 -43.12 5.33 57.62
N ALA A 14 -44.21 5.96 57.13
CA ALA A 14 -44.34 6.33 55.71
C ALA A 14 -43.20 7.26 55.24
N SER A 15 -42.85 8.26 56.05
CA SER A 15 -41.73 9.17 55.76
C SER A 15 -40.37 8.44 55.74
N ARG A 16 -40.22 7.36 56.52
CA ARG A 16 -39.01 6.54 56.57
C ARG A 16 -38.89 5.62 55.36
N THR A 17 -39.99 5.01 54.92
CA THR A 17 -40.03 4.20 53.69
C THR A 17 -39.79 5.06 52.44
N GLU A 18 -40.38 6.26 52.37
CA GLU A 18 -40.10 7.20 51.27
C GLU A 18 -38.63 7.63 51.22
N ARG A 19 -38.03 7.95 52.38
CA ARG A 19 -36.59 8.27 52.47
C ARG A 19 -35.71 7.07 52.10
N GLN A 20 -36.07 5.86 52.51
CA GLN A 20 -35.33 4.64 52.13
C GLN A 20 -35.44 4.34 50.63
N GLY A 21 -36.62 4.50 50.02
CA GLY A 21 -36.82 4.37 48.58
C GLY A 21 -36.00 5.39 47.79
N SER A 22 -36.06 6.67 48.20
CA SER A 22 -35.27 7.75 47.60
C SER A 22 -33.75 7.51 47.73
N THR A 23 -33.30 6.92 48.84
CA THR A 23 -31.87 6.60 49.03
C THR A 23 -31.43 5.48 48.10
N LEU A 24 -32.25 4.43 47.93
CA LEU A 24 -31.96 3.32 47.03
C LEU A 24 -31.88 3.78 45.56
N GLU A 25 -32.84 4.60 45.12
CA GLU A 25 -32.85 5.19 43.78
C GLU A 25 -31.61 6.07 43.53
N ARG A 26 -31.20 6.85 44.54
CA ARG A 26 -29.96 7.64 44.48
C ARG A 26 -28.73 6.75 44.35
N THR A 27 -28.63 5.68 45.12
CA THR A 27 -27.49 4.74 45.04
C THR A 27 -27.43 4.03 43.69
N GLN A 28 -28.58 3.61 43.14
CA GLN A 28 -28.64 3.03 41.79
C GLN A 28 -28.22 4.02 40.71
N THR A 29 -28.66 5.28 40.83
CA THR A 29 -28.29 6.35 39.89
C THR A 29 -26.79 6.64 39.95
N ILE A 30 -26.20 6.65 41.15
CA ILE A 30 -24.74 6.85 41.33
C ILE A 30 -23.96 5.70 40.70
N GLN A 31 -24.37 4.44 40.93
CA GLN A 31 -23.71 3.27 40.33
C GLN A 31 -23.78 3.28 38.79
N GLU A 32 -24.91 3.67 38.22
CA GLU A 32 -25.05 3.79 36.76
C GLU A 32 -24.18 4.94 36.22
N LEU A 33 -24.12 6.08 36.90
CA LEU A 33 -23.24 7.20 36.53
C LEU A 33 -21.75 6.83 36.62
N GLU A 34 -21.35 6.07 37.64
CA GLU A 34 -19.98 5.56 37.79
C GLU A 34 -19.61 4.62 36.64
N ARG A 35 -20.54 3.74 36.23
CA ARG A 35 -20.33 2.86 35.08
C ARG A 35 -20.19 3.64 33.78
N GLN A 36 -21.06 4.61 33.54
CA GLN A 36 -20.99 5.47 32.36
C GLN A 36 -19.71 6.32 32.32
N LEU A 37 -19.24 6.82 33.46
CA LEU A 37 -17.97 7.51 33.57
C LEU A 37 -16.78 6.60 33.25
N ALA A 38 -16.79 5.36 33.74
CA ALA A 38 -15.74 4.39 33.43
C ALA A 38 -15.71 4.03 31.93
N ASP A 39 -16.88 3.82 31.31
CA ASP A 39 -17.00 3.55 29.88
C ASP A 39 -16.51 4.74 29.04
N LEU A 40 -16.89 5.97 29.44
CA LEU A 40 -16.48 7.20 28.75
C LEU A 40 -14.98 7.47 28.90
N GLN A 41 -14.39 7.20 30.08
CA GLN A 41 -12.96 7.29 30.31
C GLN A 41 -12.20 6.28 29.45
N SER A 42 -12.64 5.02 29.41
CA SER A 42 -12.05 3.98 28.57
C SER A 42 -12.10 4.36 27.09
N ALA A 43 -13.25 4.85 26.61
CA ALA A 43 -13.39 5.34 25.25
C ALA A 43 -12.45 6.52 24.98
N HIS A 44 -12.41 7.52 25.87
CA HIS A 44 -11.55 8.69 25.75
C HIS A 44 -10.07 8.32 25.70
N ASP A 45 -9.61 7.41 26.57
CA ASP A 45 -8.23 6.94 26.59
C ASP A 45 -7.89 6.16 25.32
N SER A 46 -8.82 5.36 24.80
CA SER A 46 -8.65 4.66 23.52
C SER A 46 -8.53 5.64 22.33
N PHE A 47 -9.34 6.69 22.32
CA PHE A 47 -9.29 7.74 21.30
C PHE A 47 -7.99 8.55 21.39
N ARG A 48 -7.56 8.92 22.60
CA ARG A 48 -6.28 9.60 22.82
C ARG A 48 -5.11 8.74 22.37
N ALA A 49 -5.10 7.46 22.71
CA ALA A 49 -4.04 6.54 22.28
C ALA A 49 -4.01 6.36 20.75
N ALA A 50 -5.16 6.42 20.07
CA ALA A 50 -5.23 6.38 18.62
C ALA A 50 -4.75 7.70 17.98
N ALA A 51 -5.14 8.84 18.54
CA ALA A 51 -4.69 10.16 18.10
C ALA A 51 -3.18 10.34 18.25
N GLN A 52 -2.63 9.96 19.41
CA GLN A 52 -1.19 10.02 19.65
C GLN A 52 -0.41 9.15 18.66
N ARG A 53 -0.86 7.91 18.41
CA ARG A 53 -0.25 7.03 17.39
C ARG A 53 -0.26 7.64 15.99
N LYS A 54 -1.31 8.39 15.64
CA LYS A 54 -1.40 9.10 14.36
C LYS A 54 -0.41 10.26 14.29
N ASP A 55 -0.26 11.03 15.37
CA ASP A 55 0.67 12.16 15.40
C ASP A 55 2.14 11.68 15.39
N ASP A 56 2.45 10.63 16.15
CA ASP A 56 3.75 9.96 16.14
C ASP A 56 4.07 9.40 14.74
N PHE A 57 3.07 8.82 14.08
CA PHE A 57 3.18 8.37 12.69
C PHE A 57 3.48 9.51 11.72
N LEU A 58 2.80 10.65 11.83
CA LEU A 58 3.05 11.80 10.96
C LEU A 58 4.46 12.36 11.15
N ALA A 59 4.95 12.38 12.39
CA ALA A 59 6.32 12.79 12.70
C ALA A 59 7.35 11.82 12.11
N LEU A 60 7.15 10.50 12.28
CA LEU A 60 7.98 9.45 11.68
C LEU A 60 7.96 9.50 10.16
N LEU A 61 6.78 9.71 9.56
CA LEU A 61 6.60 9.85 8.11
C LEU A 61 7.38 11.04 7.57
N ALA A 62 7.29 12.20 8.22
CA ALA A 62 8.04 13.37 7.82
C ALA A 62 9.55 13.13 7.89
N HIS A 63 10.03 12.41 8.90
CA HIS A 63 11.44 12.05 9.04
C HIS A 63 11.89 11.07 7.95
N GLU A 64 11.15 10.00 7.74
CA GLU A 64 11.49 8.95 6.75
C GLU A 64 11.34 9.40 5.30
N LEU A 65 10.49 10.40 5.02
CA LEU A 65 10.46 11.07 3.71
C LEU A 65 11.64 12.03 3.53
N ARG A 66 12.02 12.77 4.58
CA ARG A 66 13.14 13.72 4.52
C ARG A 66 14.48 13.03 4.30
N ASN A 67 14.67 11.86 4.90
CA ASN A 67 15.92 11.09 4.84
C ASN A 67 16.39 10.78 3.41
N PRO A 68 15.58 10.23 2.49
CA PRO A 68 15.98 10.02 1.10
C PRO A 68 16.03 11.32 0.29
N LEU A 69 15.27 12.35 0.67
CA LEU A 69 15.26 13.65 -0.03
C LEU A 69 16.55 14.45 0.16
N ALA A 70 17.20 14.37 1.32
CA ALA A 70 18.43 15.13 1.57
C ALA A 70 19.60 14.70 0.66
N PRO A 71 19.96 13.40 0.53
CA PRO A 71 20.98 12.95 -0.42
C PRO A 71 20.60 13.21 -1.88
N LEU A 72 19.31 13.13 -2.23
CA LEU A 72 18.82 13.51 -3.56
C LEU A 72 19.19 14.95 -3.90
N LEU A 73 18.87 15.89 -3.00
CA LEU A 73 19.15 17.29 -3.19
C LEU A 73 20.66 17.56 -3.25
N SER A 74 21.45 16.95 -2.35
CA SER A 74 22.91 17.13 -2.36
C SER A 74 23.56 16.58 -3.63
N ALA A 75 23.12 15.42 -4.12
CA ALA A 75 23.63 14.86 -5.38
C ALA A 75 23.29 15.76 -6.58
N LEU A 76 22.08 16.32 -6.64
CA LEU A 76 21.70 17.28 -7.69
C LEU A 76 22.54 18.56 -7.63
N GLN A 77 22.74 19.15 -6.45
CA GLN A 77 23.58 20.33 -6.28
C GLN A 77 25.04 20.10 -6.69
N LEU A 78 25.60 18.92 -6.36
CA LEU A 78 26.96 18.57 -6.77
C LEU A 78 27.08 18.37 -8.29
N MET A 79 26.05 17.82 -8.93
CA MET A 79 26.00 17.71 -10.40
C MET A 79 25.93 19.08 -11.08
N GLU A 80 25.23 20.06 -10.49
CA GLU A 80 25.18 21.45 -10.99
C GLU A 80 26.53 22.16 -10.87
N LEU A 81 27.29 21.91 -9.80
CA LEU A 81 28.60 22.52 -9.55
C LEU A 81 29.72 21.94 -10.43
N SER A 82 29.52 20.75 -11.02
CA SER A 82 30.55 20.07 -11.82
C SER A 82 29.92 19.30 -13.00
N PRO A 83 29.37 20.02 -14.00
CA PRO A 83 28.58 19.41 -15.09
C PRO A 83 29.41 18.52 -16.04
N ASP A 84 30.73 18.70 -16.12
CA ASP A 84 31.60 17.99 -17.07
C ASP A 84 32.30 16.74 -16.49
N ASP A 85 32.12 16.44 -15.20
CA ASP A 85 32.75 15.27 -14.58
C ASP A 85 31.91 13.98 -14.75
N MET A 86 32.17 13.29 -15.85
CA MET A 86 31.51 12.01 -16.19
C MET A 86 31.77 10.88 -15.17
N SER A 87 32.81 10.98 -14.34
CA SER A 87 33.11 9.99 -13.32
C SER A 87 32.19 10.13 -12.10
N GLN A 88 31.92 11.37 -11.68
CA GLN A 88 30.98 11.70 -10.62
C GLN A 88 29.53 11.54 -11.04
N TYR A 89 29.22 11.77 -12.33
CA TYR A 89 27.88 11.57 -12.87
C TYR A 89 27.33 10.16 -12.62
N LYS A 90 28.15 9.11 -12.81
CA LYS A 90 27.72 7.72 -12.57
C LYS A 90 27.44 7.45 -11.10
N LEU A 91 28.28 7.97 -10.21
CA LEU A 91 28.12 7.83 -8.76
C LEU A 91 26.84 8.53 -8.28
N PHE A 92 26.66 9.80 -8.64
CA PHE A 92 25.48 10.57 -8.26
C PHE A 92 24.21 9.99 -8.86
N ARG A 93 24.22 9.56 -10.13
CA ARG A 93 23.07 8.87 -10.73
C ARG A 93 22.68 7.61 -9.95
N ALA A 94 23.65 6.80 -9.50
CA ALA A 94 23.37 5.61 -8.71
C ALA A 94 22.74 5.95 -7.35
N ILE A 95 23.25 7.00 -6.68
CA ILE A 95 22.67 7.52 -5.43
C ILE A 95 21.23 7.98 -5.68
N LEU A 96 21.01 8.82 -6.71
CA LEU A 96 19.69 9.33 -7.05
C LEU A 96 18.70 8.20 -7.31
N SER A 97 19.05 7.22 -8.15
CA SER A 97 18.20 6.07 -8.45
C SER A 97 17.83 5.28 -7.18
N ARG A 98 18.80 4.98 -6.31
CA ARG A 98 18.56 4.25 -5.06
C ARG A 98 17.60 5.00 -4.13
N GLN A 99 17.75 6.32 -4.01
CA GLN A 99 16.88 7.13 -3.14
C GLN A 99 15.46 7.27 -3.70
N VAL A 100 15.32 7.41 -5.02
CA VAL A 100 13.99 7.42 -5.67
C VAL A 100 13.29 6.07 -5.48
N GLU A 101 13.99 4.95 -5.68
CA GLU A 101 13.44 3.62 -5.44
C GLU A 101 12.99 3.43 -3.99
N GLN A 102 13.76 3.92 -3.02
CA GLN A 102 13.39 3.88 -1.61
C GLN A 102 12.13 4.71 -1.34
N LEU A 103 12.02 5.90 -1.94
CA LEU A 103 10.85 6.76 -1.79
C LEU A 103 9.59 6.13 -2.40
N MET A 104 9.71 5.51 -3.57
CA MET A 104 8.59 4.80 -4.21
C MET A 104 8.10 3.65 -3.34
N ARG A 105 9.00 2.82 -2.79
CA ARG A 105 8.63 1.73 -1.88
C ARG A 105 7.88 2.25 -0.64
N LEU A 106 8.36 3.35 -0.05
CA LEU A 106 7.73 3.95 1.12
C LEU A 106 6.32 4.47 0.81
N VAL A 107 6.12 5.10 -0.35
CA VAL A 107 4.80 5.56 -0.81
C VAL A 107 3.88 4.37 -1.10
N ASP A 108 4.39 3.31 -1.73
CA ASP A 108 3.63 2.09 -2.00
C ASP A 108 3.18 1.40 -0.71
N ASP A 109 4.07 1.26 0.28
CA ASP A 109 3.75 0.67 1.59
C ASP A 109 2.65 1.47 2.32
N LEU A 110 2.69 2.81 2.23
CA LEU A 110 1.64 3.69 2.77
C LEU A 110 0.30 3.53 2.07
N ARG A 111 0.34 3.42 0.74
CA ARG A 111 -0.86 3.15 -0.08
C ARG A 111 -1.46 1.80 0.28
N ASP A 112 -0.64 0.77 0.44
CA ASP A 112 -1.09 -0.57 0.83
C ASP A 112 -1.75 -0.56 2.21
N ILE A 113 -1.17 0.12 3.23
CA ILE A 113 -1.83 0.28 4.54
C ILE A 113 -3.16 1.01 4.43
N SER A 114 -3.23 2.07 3.64
CA SER A 114 -4.47 2.82 3.44
C SER A 114 -5.56 1.92 2.84
N ARG A 115 -5.21 1.05 1.89
CA ARG A 115 -6.14 0.07 1.30
C ARG A 115 -6.51 -1.04 2.28
N ILE A 116 -5.56 -1.51 3.10
CA ILE A 116 -5.79 -2.53 4.14
C ILE A 116 -6.76 -2.02 5.20
N THR A 117 -6.49 -0.84 5.77
CA THR A 117 -7.32 -0.23 6.82
C THR A 117 -8.75 0.02 6.35
N ARG A 118 -8.94 0.20 5.03
CA ARG A 118 -10.26 0.37 4.40
C ARG A 118 -10.88 -0.93 3.87
N GLY A 119 -10.21 -2.08 4.02
CA GLY A 119 -10.68 -3.37 3.51
C GLY A 119 -10.73 -3.49 1.98
N LYS A 120 -10.02 -2.62 1.24
CA LYS A 120 -10.04 -2.52 -0.23
C LYS A 120 -8.86 -3.19 -0.93
N LEU A 121 -8.01 -3.90 -0.19
CA LEU A 121 -6.90 -4.64 -0.78
C LEU A 121 -7.40 -6.01 -1.26
N THR A 122 -7.21 -6.31 -2.54
CA THR A 122 -7.54 -7.60 -3.16
C THR A 122 -6.26 -8.24 -3.68
N LEU A 123 -6.08 -9.54 -3.43
CA LEU A 123 -4.93 -10.29 -3.92
C LEU A 123 -5.29 -11.04 -5.20
N GLU A 124 -4.41 -11.00 -6.20
CA GLU A 124 -4.53 -11.85 -7.38
C GLU A 124 -3.88 -13.21 -7.09
N LYS A 125 -4.62 -14.10 -6.42
CA LYS A 125 -4.09 -15.41 -6.06
C LYS A 125 -4.11 -16.37 -7.24
N VAL A 126 -2.93 -16.79 -7.66
CA VAL A 126 -2.73 -17.78 -8.73
C VAL A 126 -1.88 -18.94 -8.21
N PRO A 127 -2.02 -20.16 -8.76
CA PRO A 127 -1.09 -21.24 -8.46
C PRO A 127 0.31 -20.83 -8.92
N LEU A 128 1.23 -20.66 -7.98
CA LEU A 128 2.61 -20.29 -8.29
C LEU A 128 3.60 -21.12 -7.49
N ASP A 129 4.74 -21.40 -8.12
CA ASP A 129 5.90 -21.99 -7.43
C ASP A 129 6.63 -20.90 -6.65
N LEU A 130 6.79 -21.11 -5.34
CA LEU A 130 7.38 -20.12 -4.43
C LEU A 130 8.82 -19.76 -4.80
N ALA A 131 9.57 -20.65 -5.45
CA ALA A 131 10.95 -20.41 -5.83
C ALA A 131 11.12 -19.08 -6.60
N GLY A 132 10.23 -18.80 -7.56
CA GLY A 132 10.31 -17.55 -8.34
C GLY A 132 9.95 -16.28 -7.56
N ALA A 133 9.19 -16.39 -6.46
CA ALA A 133 8.96 -15.27 -5.54
C ALA A 133 10.16 -15.09 -4.58
N MET A 134 10.80 -16.19 -4.17
CA MET A 134 12.00 -16.16 -3.33
C MET A 134 13.19 -15.53 -4.07
N GLU A 135 13.35 -15.85 -5.36
CA GLU A 135 14.39 -15.25 -6.21
C GLU A 135 14.20 -13.74 -6.33
N ALA A 136 12.99 -13.28 -6.66
CA ALA A 136 12.69 -11.85 -6.73
C ALA A 136 12.94 -11.13 -5.40
N ALA A 137 12.64 -11.78 -4.26
CA ALA A 137 12.94 -11.22 -2.94
C ALA A 137 14.47 -11.14 -2.67
N CYS A 138 15.23 -12.13 -3.14
CA CYS A 138 16.69 -12.11 -3.05
C CYS A 138 17.29 -10.97 -3.88
N ASP A 139 16.78 -10.73 -5.10
CA ASP A 139 17.24 -9.63 -5.95
C ASP A 139 16.98 -8.27 -5.30
N LEU A 140 15.87 -8.12 -4.58
CA LEU A 140 15.54 -6.89 -3.84
C LEU A 140 16.49 -6.61 -2.67
N ALA A 141 16.95 -7.65 -1.97
CA ALA A 141 17.79 -7.53 -0.78
C ALA A 141 19.29 -7.68 -1.06
N GLY A 142 19.67 -8.27 -2.21
CA GLY A 142 21.04 -8.58 -2.60
C GLY A 142 22.01 -7.41 -2.46
N PRO A 143 21.72 -6.22 -3.02
CA PRO A 143 22.62 -5.07 -2.92
C PRO A 143 22.92 -4.66 -1.48
N LEU A 144 21.94 -4.70 -0.57
CA LEU A 144 22.14 -4.37 0.84
C LEU A 144 22.96 -5.44 1.57
N LEU A 145 22.70 -6.71 1.27
CA LEU A 145 23.46 -7.83 1.84
C LEU A 145 24.93 -7.80 1.41
N GLU A 146 25.19 -7.47 0.14
CA GLU A 146 26.54 -7.32 -0.41
C GLU A 146 27.27 -6.09 0.13
N GLU A 147 26.60 -4.93 0.19
CA GLU A 147 27.17 -3.68 0.73
C GLU A 147 27.59 -3.85 2.19
N ALA A 148 26.84 -4.62 2.98
CA ALA A 148 27.16 -4.94 4.36
C ALA A 148 28.12 -6.14 4.52
N GLY A 149 28.52 -6.79 3.42
CA GLY A 149 29.45 -7.93 3.41
C GLY A 149 28.92 -9.17 4.12
N HIS A 150 27.60 -9.38 4.16
CA HIS A 150 26.99 -10.51 4.84
C HIS A 150 27.23 -11.83 4.12
N ARG A 151 27.41 -12.91 4.88
CA ARG A 151 27.34 -14.28 4.35
C ARG A 151 25.87 -14.68 4.20
N PHE A 152 25.35 -14.49 2.99
CA PHE A 152 23.99 -14.89 2.64
C PHE A 152 23.94 -16.33 2.12
N THR A 153 23.06 -17.15 2.68
CA THR A 153 22.82 -18.54 2.23
C THR A 153 21.35 -18.75 1.89
N ARG A 154 21.08 -19.50 0.82
CA ARG A 154 19.72 -19.83 0.39
C ARG A 154 19.59 -21.33 0.14
N THR A 155 18.53 -21.93 0.69
CA THR A 155 18.28 -23.36 0.58
C THR A 155 16.85 -23.57 0.10
N PHE A 156 16.70 -24.02 -1.15
CA PHE A 156 15.40 -24.34 -1.75
C PHE A 156 15.32 -25.84 -2.04
N PRO A 157 14.16 -26.48 -1.84
CA PRO A 157 13.99 -27.87 -2.20
C PRO A 157 13.94 -27.99 -3.72
N GLY A 158 14.46 -29.10 -4.26
CA GLY A 158 14.41 -29.36 -5.71
C GLY A 158 13.00 -29.66 -6.25
N SER A 159 12.03 -29.90 -5.35
CA SER A 159 10.62 -30.10 -5.70
C SER A 159 9.87 -28.76 -5.72
N LYS A 160 9.00 -28.57 -6.72
CA LYS A 160 8.11 -27.39 -6.79
C LYS A 160 7.19 -27.31 -5.58
N LEU A 161 7.07 -26.12 -5.00
CA LEU A 161 6.19 -25.85 -3.86
C LEU A 161 5.14 -24.84 -4.29
N ILE A 162 4.00 -25.36 -4.72
CA ILE A 162 2.92 -24.57 -5.31
C ILE A 162 2.01 -24.04 -4.21
N VAL A 163 1.80 -22.74 -4.18
CA VAL A 163 0.83 -22.05 -3.31
C VAL A 163 -0.16 -21.25 -4.14
N ALA A 164 -1.33 -20.93 -3.58
CA ALA A 164 -2.29 -20.02 -4.18
C ALA A 164 -1.97 -18.61 -3.69
N GLY A 165 -1.22 -17.84 -4.47
CA GLY A 165 -0.77 -16.54 -4.03
C GLY A 165 -0.52 -15.53 -5.13
N ASP A 166 -0.26 -14.31 -4.70
CA ASP A 166 0.14 -13.20 -5.55
C ASP A 166 1.67 -13.12 -5.53
N LYS A 167 2.31 -13.34 -6.69
CA LYS A 167 3.77 -13.41 -6.80
C LYS A 167 4.44 -12.13 -6.29
N VAL A 168 3.88 -10.97 -6.63
CA VAL A 168 4.48 -9.66 -6.29
C VAL A 168 4.39 -9.44 -4.79
N ARG A 169 3.22 -9.73 -4.20
CA ARG A 169 3.00 -9.56 -2.75
C ARG A 169 3.80 -10.55 -1.92
N LEU A 170 3.95 -11.79 -2.37
CA LEU A 170 4.82 -12.78 -1.71
C LEU A 170 6.30 -12.38 -1.77
N ALA A 171 6.77 -11.87 -2.92
CA ALA A 171 8.13 -11.34 -3.03
C ALA A 171 8.34 -10.12 -2.11
N GLN A 172 7.33 -9.24 -1.97
CA GLN A 172 7.36 -8.09 -1.04
C GLN A 172 7.47 -8.54 0.42
N ILE A 173 6.68 -9.53 0.85
CA ILE A 173 6.75 -10.09 2.22
C ILE A 173 8.17 -10.56 2.52
N ILE A 174 8.75 -11.40 1.67
CA ILE A 174 10.06 -11.99 1.91
C ILE A 174 11.18 -10.97 1.75
N GLY A 175 11.06 -10.06 0.78
CA GLY A 175 11.98 -8.93 0.60
C GLY A 175 12.03 -8.05 1.85
N ASN A 176 10.89 -7.75 2.46
CA ASN A 176 10.83 -6.98 3.71
C ASN A 176 11.57 -7.69 4.86
N LEU A 177 11.44 -9.01 4.99
CA LEU A 177 12.15 -9.78 6.00
C LEU A 177 13.66 -9.81 5.74
N LEU A 178 14.10 -10.01 4.50
CA LEU A 178 15.52 -10.01 4.13
C LEU A 178 16.18 -8.64 4.28
N ILE A 179 15.47 -7.56 3.92
CA ILE A 179 15.95 -6.19 4.12
C ILE A 179 16.09 -5.89 5.61
N ASN A 180 15.14 -6.35 6.45
CA ASN A 180 15.27 -6.22 7.89
C ASN A 180 16.49 -7.01 8.42
N ALA A 181 16.68 -8.26 7.96
CA ALA A 181 17.85 -9.05 8.33
C ALA A 181 19.16 -8.33 7.95
N ALA A 182 19.26 -7.76 6.74
CA ALA A 182 20.43 -6.98 6.31
C ALA A 182 20.66 -5.73 7.17
N LYS A 183 19.60 -5.03 7.58
CA LYS A 183 19.70 -3.81 8.39
C LYS A 183 20.13 -4.08 9.84
N PHE A 184 19.62 -5.15 10.44
CA PHE A 184 19.80 -5.44 11.86
C PHE A 184 20.95 -6.43 12.15
N THR A 185 21.55 -6.98 11.10
CA THR A 185 22.77 -7.79 11.20
C THR A 185 24.00 -6.89 11.12
N PRO A 186 24.97 -7.01 12.04
CA PRO A 186 26.25 -6.31 11.92
C PRO A 186 27.00 -6.68 10.63
N PRO A 187 27.78 -5.76 10.03
CA PRO A 187 28.58 -6.05 8.83
C PRO A 187 29.41 -7.32 8.98
N GLY A 188 29.46 -8.15 7.93
CA GLY A 188 30.13 -9.46 7.99
C GLY A 188 29.33 -10.58 8.67
N GLY A 189 28.13 -10.31 9.19
CA GLY A 189 27.24 -11.31 9.78
C GLY A 189 26.63 -12.30 8.78
N GLN A 190 25.70 -13.12 9.25
CA GLN A 190 25.11 -14.24 8.51
C GLN A 190 23.59 -14.05 8.38
N VAL A 191 23.09 -14.28 7.17
CA VAL A 191 21.66 -14.28 6.86
C VAL A 191 21.34 -15.55 6.07
N GLU A 192 20.28 -16.24 6.44
CA GLU A 192 19.83 -17.49 5.83
C GLU A 192 18.37 -17.38 5.39
N LEU A 193 18.09 -17.80 4.15
CA LEU A 193 16.75 -18.00 3.61
C LEU A 193 16.53 -19.49 3.34
N LEU A 194 15.59 -20.09 4.06
CA LEU A 194 15.25 -21.51 3.93
C LEU A 194 13.79 -21.66 3.49
N LEU A 195 13.58 -22.46 2.45
CA LEU A 195 12.26 -22.89 2.01
C LEU A 195 12.10 -24.38 2.31
N ARG A 196 11.08 -24.76 3.09
CA ARG A 196 10.88 -26.16 3.49
C ARG A 196 9.41 -26.54 3.49
N ARG A 197 9.10 -27.72 2.94
CA ARG A 197 7.78 -28.33 3.10
C ARG A 197 7.58 -28.88 4.51
N ASP A 198 6.44 -28.56 5.11
CA ASP A 198 5.97 -29.10 6.38
C ASP A 198 4.53 -29.62 6.22
N GLY A 199 4.41 -30.91 5.87
CA GLY A 199 3.12 -31.55 5.58
C GLY A 199 2.38 -30.90 4.40
N GLU A 200 1.18 -30.38 4.68
CA GLU A 200 0.32 -29.64 3.74
C GLU A 200 0.66 -28.14 3.68
N HIS A 201 1.73 -27.71 4.34
CA HIS A 201 2.18 -26.33 4.36
C HIS A 201 3.63 -26.21 3.88
N VAL A 202 4.03 -24.97 3.62
CA VAL A 202 5.41 -24.58 3.36
C VAL A 202 5.82 -23.52 4.36
N ASP A 203 6.96 -23.75 5.00
CA ASP A 203 7.63 -22.81 5.88
C ASP A 203 8.73 -22.10 5.09
N ILE A 204 8.65 -20.77 5.06
CA ILE A 204 9.69 -19.86 4.58
C ILE A 204 10.33 -19.25 5.83
N ARG A 205 11.63 -19.46 6.01
CA ARG A 205 12.37 -19.04 7.19
C ARG A 205 13.45 -18.05 6.79
N VAL A 206 13.44 -16.89 7.43
CA VAL A 206 14.51 -15.89 7.33
C VAL A 206 15.19 -15.81 8.67
N ARG A 207 16.45 -16.23 8.74
CA ARG A 207 17.23 -16.26 9.97
C ARG A 207 18.44 -15.35 9.85
N ASP A 208 18.74 -14.63 10.90
CA ASP A 208 19.92 -13.78 11.02
C ASP A 208 20.64 -14.00 12.36
N ASN A 209 21.91 -13.59 12.42
CA ASN A 209 22.70 -13.55 13.66
C ASN A 209 22.91 -12.11 14.16
N GLY A 210 21.93 -11.25 13.93
CA GLY A 210 21.98 -9.84 14.24
C GLY A 210 21.75 -9.51 15.72
N VAL A 211 21.32 -8.27 15.96
CA VAL A 211 21.11 -7.73 17.31
C VAL A 211 20.02 -8.44 18.12
N GLY A 212 19.20 -9.27 17.48
CA GLY A 212 18.09 -9.97 18.14
C GLY A 212 16.97 -9.04 18.61
N ILE A 213 15.98 -9.64 19.26
CA ILE A 213 14.76 -8.97 19.73
C ILE A 213 14.55 -9.31 21.20
N SER A 214 14.32 -8.30 22.04
CA SER A 214 14.02 -8.52 23.46
C SER A 214 12.65 -9.17 23.67
N ALA A 215 12.52 -9.96 24.74
CA ALA A 215 11.28 -10.68 25.05
C ALA A 215 10.06 -9.76 25.23
N GLU A 216 10.28 -8.54 25.72
CA GLU A 216 9.22 -7.52 25.88
C GLU A 216 8.70 -6.99 24.54
N LYS A 217 9.58 -6.88 23.54
CA LYS A 217 9.25 -6.31 22.23
C LYS A 217 8.71 -7.36 21.26
N LEU A 218 9.10 -8.63 21.41
CA LEU A 218 8.75 -9.73 20.52
C LEU A 218 7.23 -9.86 20.24
N PRO A 219 6.31 -9.73 21.23
CA PRO A 219 4.87 -9.82 20.98
C PRO A 219 4.32 -8.66 20.14
N ARG A 220 5.02 -7.52 20.12
CA ARG A 220 4.53 -6.25 19.58
C ARG A 220 5.19 -5.85 18.25
N ILE A 221 6.16 -6.61 17.75
CA ILE A 221 6.90 -6.27 16.52
C ILE A 221 6.03 -6.20 15.25
N PHE A 222 4.85 -6.82 15.27
CA PHE A 222 3.88 -6.78 14.18
C PHE A 222 2.84 -5.68 14.35
N GLU A 223 2.87 -4.93 15.46
CA GLU A 223 2.05 -3.74 15.64
C GLU A 223 2.48 -2.65 14.65
N LEU A 224 1.50 -1.89 14.16
CA LEU A 224 1.75 -0.77 13.28
C LEU A 224 2.67 0.25 13.99
N PHE A 225 3.73 0.68 13.29
CA PHE A 225 4.67 1.72 13.73
C PHE A 225 5.60 1.33 14.87
N MET A 226 5.68 0.04 15.22
CA MET A 226 6.61 -0.41 16.25
C MET A 226 8.05 -0.44 15.70
N GLN A 227 8.98 0.17 16.44
CA GLN A 227 10.42 0.14 16.15
C GLN A 227 11.20 -0.46 17.33
N VAL A 228 12.16 -1.34 17.04
CA VAL A 228 12.89 -2.09 18.08
C VAL A 228 14.05 -1.28 18.68
N ASN A 229 14.59 -0.27 17.99
CA ASN A 229 15.75 0.52 18.46
C ASN A 229 15.49 2.03 18.39
N GLU A 230 15.40 2.69 19.56
CA GLU A 230 15.31 4.16 19.71
C GLU A 230 16.68 4.84 19.87
N THR A 231 17.77 4.08 19.92
CA THR A 231 19.11 4.60 20.19
C THR A 231 19.62 5.45 19.01
N ARG A 232 19.80 6.75 19.29
CA ARG A 232 20.21 7.85 18.38
C ARG A 232 21.42 7.61 17.48
N GLU A 233 22.20 6.55 17.65
CA GLU A 233 23.48 6.35 16.95
C GLU A 233 23.38 5.54 15.64
N ARG A 234 22.21 4.95 15.31
CA ARG A 234 22.01 4.24 14.04
C ARG A 234 20.64 4.54 13.44
N SER A 235 20.46 5.76 12.95
CA SER A 235 19.30 6.24 12.21
C SER A 235 19.18 5.58 10.82
N GLN A 236 18.91 4.27 10.79
CA GLN A 236 18.45 3.54 9.60
C GLN A 236 17.05 2.91 9.81
N GLY A 237 16.25 3.50 10.70
CA GLY A 237 14.96 2.95 11.13
C GLY A 237 13.81 3.32 10.20
N GLY A 238 13.30 2.36 9.43
CA GLY A 238 12.11 2.54 8.59
C GLY A 238 10.82 2.75 9.40
N LEU A 239 9.72 3.12 8.75
CA LEU A 239 8.42 3.51 9.35
C LEU A 239 7.74 2.52 10.34
N GLY A 240 8.30 1.34 10.59
CA GLY A 240 7.65 0.31 11.43
C GLY A 240 6.42 -0.32 10.77
N ILE A 241 6.33 -0.20 9.45
CA ILE A 241 5.19 -0.66 8.64
C ILE A 241 5.43 -2.07 8.09
N GLY A 242 6.66 -2.37 7.65
CA GLY A 242 6.96 -3.54 6.82
C GLY A 242 6.54 -4.88 7.43
N LEU A 243 6.71 -5.08 8.75
CA LEU A 243 6.32 -6.33 9.42
C LEU A 243 4.80 -6.45 9.58
N SER A 244 4.11 -5.36 9.91
CA SER A 244 2.64 -5.35 10.01
C SER A 244 1.96 -5.60 8.66
N LEU A 245 2.51 -5.01 7.59
CA LEU A 245 2.09 -5.25 6.21
C LEU A 245 2.36 -6.71 5.80
N ALA A 246 3.56 -7.22 6.09
CA ALA A 246 3.91 -8.61 5.86
C ALA A 246 2.93 -9.57 6.54
N LYS A 247 2.59 -9.33 7.81
CA LYS A 247 1.60 -10.13 8.55
C LYS A 247 0.24 -10.12 7.87
N THR A 248 -0.28 -8.94 7.56
CA THR A 248 -1.59 -8.81 6.90
C THR A 248 -1.60 -9.51 5.54
N LEU A 249 -0.57 -9.31 4.73
CA LEU A 249 -0.47 -9.97 3.42
C LEU A 249 -0.40 -11.49 3.56
N VAL A 250 0.36 -12.03 4.52
CA VAL A 250 0.44 -13.47 4.77
C VAL A 250 -0.92 -14.03 5.22
N GLU A 251 -1.61 -13.35 6.12
CA GLU A 251 -2.96 -13.74 6.56
C GLU A 251 -3.97 -13.70 5.40
N MET A 252 -3.90 -12.68 4.55
CA MET A 252 -4.71 -12.61 3.33
C MET A 252 -4.38 -13.73 2.35
N HIS A 253 -3.17 -14.30 2.35
CA HIS A 253 -2.80 -15.51 1.60
C HIS A 253 -3.29 -16.82 2.26
N GLY A 254 -3.93 -16.74 3.42
CA GLY A 254 -4.37 -17.92 4.19
C GLY A 254 -3.25 -18.56 5.01
N GLY A 255 -2.18 -17.82 5.27
CA GLY A 255 -1.02 -18.26 6.05
C GLY A 255 -0.92 -17.63 7.44
N SER A 256 0.24 -17.82 8.06
CA SER A 256 0.61 -17.17 9.32
C SER A 256 2.09 -16.77 9.31
N ILE A 257 2.44 -15.71 10.05
CA ILE A 257 3.82 -15.30 10.27
C ILE A 257 4.10 -15.24 11.78
N ARG A 258 5.28 -15.69 12.19
CA ARG A 258 5.79 -15.54 13.56
C ARG A 258 7.25 -15.15 13.56
N ALA A 259 7.72 -14.64 14.69
CA ALA A 259 9.13 -14.36 14.93
C ALA A 259 9.60 -15.03 16.22
N GLU A 260 10.83 -15.51 16.20
CA GLU A 260 11.49 -16.18 17.30
C GLU A 260 12.87 -15.51 17.50
N SER A 261 13.22 -15.22 18.76
CA SER A 261 14.49 -14.61 19.15
C SER A 261 14.81 -15.03 20.57
N ALA A 262 16.05 -15.44 20.84
CA ALA A 262 16.49 -15.83 22.18
C ALA A 262 16.92 -14.63 23.05
N GLY A 263 16.75 -13.41 22.53
CA GLY A 263 17.11 -12.16 23.21
C GLY A 263 18.11 -11.33 22.41
N GLU A 264 18.58 -10.24 23.02
CA GLU A 264 19.55 -9.35 22.40
C GLU A 264 20.89 -10.06 22.15
N GLY A 265 21.47 -9.86 20.97
CA GLY A 265 22.71 -10.49 20.51
C GLY A 265 22.58 -11.93 20.00
N ALA A 266 21.39 -12.53 20.04
CA ALA A 266 21.17 -13.92 19.60
C ALA A 266 20.62 -14.05 18.16
N GLY A 267 20.40 -12.93 17.47
CA GLY A 267 19.73 -12.90 16.17
C GLY A 267 18.22 -13.14 16.24
N SER A 268 17.59 -13.21 15.07
CA SER A 268 16.16 -13.52 14.95
C SER A 268 15.86 -14.53 13.85
N GLU A 269 14.74 -15.25 14.00
CA GLU A 269 14.16 -16.10 12.96
C GLU A 269 12.71 -15.66 12.72
N PHE A 270 12.39 -15.33 11.47
CA PHE A 270 11.02 -15.09 11.01
C PHE A 270 10.54 -16.29 10.21
N VAL A 271 9.37 -16.82 10.56
CA VAL A 271 8.77 -17.99 9.92
C VAL A 271 7.43 -17.61 9.31
N VAL A 272 7.34 -17.64 7.98
CA VAL A 272 6.11 -17.50 7.21
C VAL A 272 5.63 -18.88 6.79
N ARG A 273 4.40 -19.23 7.17
CA ARG A 273 3.76 -20.50 6.85
C ARG A 273 2.60 -20.28 5.88
N LEU A 274 2.63 -20.93 4.73
CA LEU A 274 1.58 -20.86 3.70
C LEU A 274 1.01 -22.26 3.40
N PRO A 275 -0.28 -22.39 3.06
CA PRO A 275 -0.86 -23.65 2.64
C PRO A 275 -0.37 -24.02 1.23
N LEU A 276 0.05 -25.27 1.05
CA LEU A 276 0.35 -25.81 -0.27
C LEU A 276 -0.95 -26.12 -1.01
N VAL A 277 -0.92 -25.91 -2.32
CA VAL A 277 -2.02 -26.23 -3.20
C VAL A 277 -1.82 -27.63 -3.75
N THR A 278 -2.83 -28.48 -3.63
CA THR A 278 -2.81 -29.81 -4.24
C THR A 278 -2.89 -29.68 -5.76
N LYS A 279 -2.36 -30.67 -6.48
CA LYS A 279 -2.37 -30.68 -7.95
C LYS A 279 -3.78 -30.48 -8.54
N ALA A 280 -4.79 -31.10 -7.94
CA ALA A 280 -6.19 -30.96 -8.37
C ALA A 280 -6.74 -29.53 -8.19
N VAL A 281 -6.39 -28.86 -7.09
CA VAL A 281 -6.81 -27.46 -6.85
C VAL A 281 -6.07 -26.52 -7.79
N ALA A 282 -4.77 -26.75 -8.05
CA ALA A 282 -4.01 -25.96 -9.01
C ALA A 282 -4.61 -26.09 -10.42
N GLU A 283 -4.94 -27.31 -10.86
CA GLU A 283 -5.58 -27.57 -12.16
C GLU A 283 -6.97 -26.92 -12.26
N ALA A 284 -7.78 -26.97 -11.19
CA ALA A 284 -9.08 -26.30 -11.15
C ALA A 284 -8.96 -24.77 -11.23
N MET A 285 -7.97 -24.17 -10.53
CA MET A 285 -7.70 -22.73 -10.60
C MET A 285 -7.24 -22.31 -12.00
N VAL A 286 -6.37 -23.10 -12.64
CA VAL A 286 -5.94 -22.85 -14.02
C VAL A 286 -7.10 -22.99 -15.00
N ALA A 287 -7.96 -24.00 -14.86
CA ALA A 287 -9.14 -24.18 -15.71
C ALA A 287 -10.15 -23.03 -15.55
N SER A 288 -10.42 -22.59 -14.32
CA SER A 288 -11.27 -21.42 -14.05
C SER A 288 -10.70 -20.15 -14.67
N ARG A 289 -9.37 -19.97 -14.62
CA ARG A 289 -8.71 -18.83 -15.23
C ARG A 289 -8.66 -18.93 -16.74
N ALA A 290 -8.48 -20.12 -17.33
CA ALA A 290 -8.51 -20.31 -18.78
C ALA A 290 -9.88 -19.97 -19.37
N LEU A 291 -10.98 -20.28 -18.65
CA LEU A 291 -12.34 -19.86 -19.01
C LEU A 291 -12.53 -18.33 -18.95
N GLN A 292 -11.81 -17.64 -18.06
CA GLN A 292 -11.80 -16.17 -17.99
C GLN A 292 -10.88 -15.56 -19.07
N ALA A 293 -9.70 -16.15 -19.29
CA ALA A 293 -8.66 -15.70 -20.20
C ALA A 293 -8.95 -15.98 -21.68
N THR A 294 -9.89 -16.89 -22.02
CA THR A 294 -10.41 -17.00 -23.39
C THR A 294 -11.10 -15.72 -23.87
N SER A 295 -11.41 -14.77 -22.98
CA SER A 295 -11.85 -13.41 -23.33
C SER A 295 -10.70 -12.40 -23.52
N GLU A 296 -9.46 -12.76 -23.17
CA GLU A 296 -8.31 -11.85 -23.07
C GLU A 296 -7.06 -12.42 -23.78
N THR A 297 -7.16 -12.75 -25.07
CA THR A 297 -5.94 -13.00 -25.85
C THR A 297 -5.23 -11.68 -26.11
N HIS A 298 -3.99 -11.54 -25.62
CA HIS A 298 -3.04 -10.49 -25.99
C HIS A 298 -2.96 -10.36 -27.52
N ARG A 299 -3.66 -9.36 -28.06
CA ARG A 299 -3.52 -8.89 -29.44
C ARG A 299 -2.56 -7.70 -29.40
N GLN A 300 -1.71 -7.56 -30.41
CA GLN A 300 -0.96 -6.33 -30.61
C GLN A 300 -1.94 -5.16 -30.53
N LEU A 301 -1.76 -4.32 -29.51
CA LEU A 301 -2.66 -3.20 -29.24
C LEU A 301 -2.61 -2.27 -30.46
N PRO A 302 -3.76 -1.97 -31.10
CA PRO A 302 -3.77 -1.01 -32.19
C PRO A 302 -3.25 0.33 -31.66
N ALA A 303 -2.31 0.95 -32.39
CA ALA A 303 -1.77 2.24 -32.01
C ALA A 303 -2.89 3.30 -31.99
N ARG A 304 -3.09 3.95 -30.84
CA ARG A 304 -4.10 5.00 -30.65
C ARG A 304 -3.45 6.37 -30.59
N LYS A 305 -4.24 7.39 -30.94
CA LYS A 305 -3.89 8.78 -30.70
C LYS A 305 -4.38 9.19 -29.32
N ILE A 306 -3.45 9.53 -28.44
CA ILE A 306 -3.72 9.84 -27.03
C ILE A 306 -3.31 11.29 -26.76
N LEU A 307 -4.23 12.10 -26.23
CA LEU A 307 -3.92 13.45 -25.76
C LEU A 307 -3.80 13.46 -24.23
N VAL A 308 -2.62 13.81 -23.73
CA VAL A 308 -2.35 13.98 -22.31
C VAL A 308 -2.54 15.44 -21.91
N VAL A 309 -3.41 15.70 -20.94
CA VAL A 309 -3.72 17.04 -20.44
C VAL A 309 -3.29 17.13 -18.98
N ASP A 310 -2.25 17.91 -18.69
CA ASP A 310 -1.73 18.11 -17.35
C ASP A 310 -1.05 19.49 -17.31
N ASP A 311 -1.35 20.31 -16.29
CA ASP A 311 -0.75 21.64 -16.13
C ASP A 311 0.74 21.57 -15.77
N ASN A 312 1.18 20.43 -15.23
CA ASN A 312 2.58 20.10 -15.10
C ASN A 312 3.12 19.54 -16.43
N VAL A 313 3.67 20.44 -17.26
CA VAL A 313 4.28 20.12 -18.56
C VAL A 313 5.30 18.98 -18.49
N ALA A 314 6.07 18.89 -17.39
CA ALA A 314 7.05 17.81 -17.22
C ALA A 314 6.38 16.44 -17.03
N GLN A 315 5.28 16.37 -16.27
CA GLN A 315 4.49 15.15 -16.10
C GLN A 315 3.81 14.75 -17.42
N ALA A 316 3.21 15.72 -18.13
CA ALA A 316 2.61 15.48 -19.44
C ALA A 316 3.61 14.88 -20.44
N HIS A 317 4.82 15.46 -20.51
CA HIS A 317 5.89 14.97 -21.39
C HIS A 317 6.41 13.58 -21.00
N LEU A 318 6.57 13.31 -19.70
CA LEU A 318 7.00 12.00 -19.23
C LEU A 318 5.98 10.92 -19.59
N LEU A 319 4.70 11.17 -19.31
CA LEU A 319 3.61 10.24 -19.62
C LEU A 319 3.49 10.01 -21.14
N SER A 320 3.61 11.08 -21.94
CA SER A 320 3.65 10.98 -23.40
C SER A 320 4.80 10.08 -23.89
N ARG A 321 6.00 10.20 -23.32
CA ARG A 321 7.14 9.32 -23.66
C ARG A 321 6.89 7.87 -23.28
N LEU A 322 6.26 7.60 -22.14
CA LEU A 322 5.90 6.24 -21.72
C LEU A 322 4.90 5.63 -22.70
N LEU A 323 3.85 6.36 -23.09
CA LEU A 323 2.88 5.93 -24.08
C LEU A 323 3.51 5.66 -25.46
N GLN A 324 4.46 6.52 -25.89
CA GLN A 324 5.22 6.30 -27.13
C GLN A 324 6.08 5.03 -27.06
N LYS A 325 6.68 4.72 -25.90
CA LYS A 325 7.40 3.46 -25.68
C LYS A 325 6.49 2.24 -25.75
N LEU A 326 5.21 2.40 -25.39
CA LEU A 326 4.16 1.39 -25.53
C LEU A 326 3.51 1.38 -26.93
N GLY A 327 4.13 2.04 -27.92
CA GLY A 327 3.68 2.02 -29.32
C GLY A 327 2.48 2.93 -29.63
N GLN A 328 2.13 3.85 -28.74
CA GLN A 328 1.01 4.79 -28.93
C GLN A 328 1.48 6.13 -29.51
N HIS A 329 0.57 6.87 -30.17
CA HIS A 329 0.81 8.23 -30.62
C HIS A 329 0.33 9.23 -29.56
N ALA A 330 1.25 9.77 -28.77
CA ALA A 330 0.90 10.67 -27.67
C ALA A 330 1.17 12.16 -27.99
N TYR A 331 0.19 12.99 -27.67
CA TYR A 331 0.20 14.45 -27.73
C TYR A 331 0.04 15.03 -26.32
N THR A 332 0.42 16.29 -26.10
CA THR A 332 0.34 16.93 -24.78
C THR A 332 -0.32 18.31 -24.86
N ALA A 333 -1.11 18.65 -23.84
CA ALA A 333 -1.67 19.97 -23.62
C ALA A 333 -1.47 20.40 -22.15
N GLY A 334 -1.04 21.64 -21.94
CA GLY A 334 -0.75 22.19 -20.60
C GLY A 334 -1.97 22.81 -19.89
N SER A 335 -3.15 22.80 -20.51
CA SER A 335 -4.37 23.37 -19.93
C SER A 335 -5.61 22.86 -20.64
N ALA A 336 -6.78 23.05 -20.03
CA ALA A 336 -8.07 22.74 -20.65
C ALA A 336 -8.29 23.50 -21.98
N ALA A 337 -7.85 24.76 -22.07
CA ALA A 337 -7.93 25.55 -23.30
C ALA A 337 -7.02 24.98 -24.40
N ALA A 338 -5.76 24.68 -24.05
CA ALA A 338 -4.81 24.07 -24.98
C ALA A 338 -5.26 22.67 -25.43
N ALA A 339 -5.96 21.93 -24.57
CA ALA A 339 -6.53 20.64 -24.92
C ALA A 339 -7.60 20.80 -26.00
N LEU A 340 -8.54 21.74 -25.84
CA LEU A 340 -9.59 22.02 -26.82
C LEU A 340 -9.02 22.46 -28.17
N GLU A 341 -8.01 23.33 -28.18
CA GLU A 341 -7.32 23.74 -29.42
C GLU A 341 -6.57 22.59 -30.10
N SER A 342 -6.05 21.65 -29.32
CA SER A 342 -5.29 20.51 -29.84
C SER A 342 -6.17 19.43 -30.45
N LEU A 343 -7.48 19.41 -30.18
CA LEU A 343 -8.40 18.38 -30.69
C LEU A 343 -8.46 18.35 -32.22
N GLU A 344 -8.53 19.51 -32.86
CA GLU A 344 -8.62 19.60 -34.32
C GLU A 344 -7.36 19.05 -35.00
N LYS A 345 -6.19 19.24 -34.37
CA LYS A 345 -4.89 18.82 -34.90
C LYS A 345 -4.56 17.36 -34.58
N SER A 346 -4.89 16.91 -33.37
CA SER A 346 -4.49 15.59 -32.87
C SER A 346 -5.53 14.50 -33.14
N GLN A 347 -6.82 14.86 -33.28
CA GLN A 347 -7.93 13.91 -33.44
C GLN A 347 -7.77 12.66 -32.54
N PRO A 348 -7.72 12.85 -31.21
CA PRO A 348 -7.37 11.77 -30.30
C PRO A 348 -8.54 10.81 -30.09
N ASP A 349 -8.25 9.52 -30.02
CA ASP A 349 -9.21 8.48 -29.63
C ASP A 349 -9.38 8.42 -28.10
N VAL A 350 -8.35 8.88 -27.38
CA VAL A 350 -8.26 8.83 -25.92
C VAL A 350 -7.71 10.15 -25.38
N ILE A 351 -8.30 10.68 -24.32
CA ILE A 351 -7.77 11.81 -23.56
C ILE A 351 -7.49 11.33 -22.15
N ILE A 352 -6.26 11.56 -21.69
CA ILE A 352 -5.83 11.33 -20.32
C ILE A 352 -5.67 12.70 -19.66
N SER A 353 -6.51 13.06 -18.71
CA SER A 353 -6.54 14.40 -18.10
C SER A 353 -6.31 14.34 -16.61
N ASP A 354 -5.44 15.21 -16.09
CA ASP A 354 -5.43 15.52 -14.66
C ASP A 354 -6.78 16.15 -14.26
N ILE A 355 -7.27 15.78 -13.07
CA ILE A 355 -8.46 16.38 -12.47
C ILE A 355 -8.08 17.72 -11.81
N GLY A 356 -6.90 17.78 -11.20
CA GLY A 356 -6.43 18.87 -10.34
C GLY A 356 -5.86 20.09 -11.06
N MET A 357 -6.32 20.40 -12.27
CA MET A 357 -5.77 21.51 -13.05
C MET A 357 -6.26 22.89 -12.55
N PRO A 358 -5.39 23.92 -12.54
CA PRO A 358 -5.77 25.30 -12.24
C PRO A 358 -6.69 25.90 -13.32
N GLU A 359 -7.48 26.91 -12.93
CA GLU A 359 -8.46 27.65 -13.75
C GLU A 359 -9.71 26.87 -14.20
N VAL A 360 -9.53 25.67 -14.77
CA VAL A 360 -10.62 24.80 -15.20
C VAL A 360 -10.33 23.39 -14.71
N SER A 361 -11.17 22.89 -13.80
CA SER A 361 -11.05 21.52 -13.31
C SER A 361 -11.19 20.51 -14.44
N GLY A 362 -10.48 19.38 -14.35
CA GLY A 362 -10.66 18.26 -15.28
C GLY A 362 -12.12 17.76 -15.33
N TYR A 363 -12.91 17.95 -14.28
CA TYR A 363 -14.34 17.67 -14.29
C TYR A 363 -15.13 18.57 -15.26
N ASP A 364 -14.83 19.87 -15.28
CA ASP A 364 -15.50 20.79 -16.19
C ASP A 364 -15.06 20.58 -17.64
N LEU A 365 -13.81 20.17 -17.84
CA LEU A 365 -13.31 19.74 -19.14
C LEU A 365 -14.07 18.48 -19.62
N ALA A 366 -14.25 17.47 -18.77
CA ALA A 366 -15.02 16.27 -19.10
C ALA A 366 -16.49 16.60 -19.44
N ARG A 367 -17.14 17.47 -18.66
CA ARG A 367 -18.51 17.92 -18.94
C ARG A 367 -18.62 18.62 -20.29
N LYS A 368 -17.66 19.49 -20.62
CA LYS A 368 -17.58 20.15 -21.94
C LYS A 368 -17.44 19.13 -23.06
N PHE A 369 -16.54 18.14 -22.90
CA PHE A 369 -16.39 17.06 -23.87
C PHE A 369 -17.68 16.26 -24.08
N ARG A 370 -18.40 15.91 -23.01
CA ARG A 370 -19.67 15.18 -23.10
C ARG A 370 -20.83 16.00 -23.65
N SER A 371 -20.80 17.32 -23.46
CA SER A 371 -21.81 18.22 -24.03
C SER A 371 -21.72 18.35 -25.56
N SER A 372 -20.53 18.12 -26.14
CA SER A 372 -20.26 18.23 -27.57
C SER A 372 -20.52 16.92 -28.30
N PRO A 373 -21.53 16.83 -29.21
CA PRO A 373 -21.87 15.60 -29.93
C PRO A 373 -20.69 14.96 -30.69
N GLN A 374 -19.80 15.80 -31.22
CA GLN A 374 -18.63 15.39 -31.99
C GLN A 374 -17.53 14.77 -31.13
N LEU A 375 -17.53 14.96 -29.81
CA LEU A 375 -16.46 14.52 -28.90
C LEU A 375 -16.91 13.40 -27.95
N LYS A 376 -18.18 12.98 -28.02
CA LYS A 376 -18.74 11.91 -27.17
C LYS A 376 -18.08 10.55 -27.37
N HIS A 377 -17.53 10.30 -28.56
CA HIS A 377 -16.86 9.04 -28.90
C HIS A 377 -15.45 8.92 -28.29
N ILE A 378 -14.85 10.02 -27.86
CA ILE A 378 -13.50 10.02 -27.29
C ILE A 378 -13.53 9.41 -25.90
N THR A 379 -12.64 8.47 -25.63
CA THR A 379 -12.48 7.89 -24.30
C THR A 379 -11.80 8.89 -23.37
N LEU A 380 -12.44 9.23 -22.24
CA LEU A 380 -11.89 10.14 -21.23
C LEU A 380 -11.38 9.36 -20.02
N ILE A 381 -10.13 9.60 -19.65
CA ILE A 381 -9.44 8.94 -18.55
C ILE A 381 -8.97 9.99 -17.56
N ALA A 382 -9.42 9.89 -16.31
CA ALA A 382 -9.06 10.82 -15.26
C ALA A 382 -7.75 10.36 -14.60
N VAL A 383 -6.80 11.26 -14.40
CA VAL A 383 -5.62 11.02 -13.58
C VAL A 383 -5.82 11.76 -12.27
N THR A 384 -5.82 11.03 -11.15
CA THR A 384 -6.15 11.60 -9.84
C THR A 384 -5.08 11.28 -8.79
N GLY A 385 -4.76 12.26 -7.95
CA GLY A 385 -4.00 12.04 -6.72
C GLY A 385 -4.87 11.60 -5.54
N PHE A 386 -6.19 11.65 -5.67
CA PHE A 386 -7.15 11.39 -4.61
C PHE A 386 -7.75 9.97 -4.71
N GLN A 387 -7.87 9.29 -3.57
CA GLN A 387 -8.20 7.86 -3.47
C GLN A 387 -9.56 7.61 -2.79
N GLN A 388 -10.42 8.63 -2.68
CA GLN A 388 -11.73 8.48 -2.06
C GLN A 388 -12.76 7.98 -3.09
N GLU A 389 -13.74 7.19 -2.62
CA GLU A 389 -14.80 6.67 -3.50
C GLU A 389 -15.67 7.81 -4.05
N SER A 390 -15.86 8.87 -3.25
CA SER A 390 -16.54 10.11 -3.65
C SER A 390 -15.95 10.74 -4.91
N ASP A 391 -14.62 10.71 -5.05
CA ASP A 391 -13.93 11.34 -6.17
C ASP A 391 -14.12 10.53 -7.46
N ARG A 392 -14.26 9.21 -7.34
CA ARG A 392 -14.58 8.33 -8.46
C ARG A 392 -16.01 8.52 -8.94
N GLU A 393 -16.95 8.63 -8.00
CA GLU A 393 -18.36 8.91 -8.29
C GLU A 393 -18.50 10.27 -8.98
N GLU A 394 -17.78 11.28 -8.50
CA GLU A 394 -17.75 12.62 -9.10
C GLU A 394 -17.12 12.61 -10.50
N ALA A 395 -16.02 11.88 -10.70
CA ALA A 395 -15.40 11.71 -12.02
C ALA A 395 -16.34 11.03 -13.02
N HIS A 396 -17.02 9.98 -12.59
CA HIS A 396 -17.99 9.30 -13.43
C HIS A 396 -19.18 10.21 -13.77
N ALA A 397 -19.69 10.97 -12.79
CA ALA A 397 -20.75 11.95 -13.00
C ALA A 397 -20.34 13.09 -13.94
N ALA A 398 -19.07 13.49 -13.93
CA ALA A 398 -18.51 14.47 -14.87
C ALA A 398 -18.33 13.91 -16.29
N GLY A 399 -18.33 12.59 -16.45
CA GLY A 399 -18.31 11.90 -17.74
C GLY A 399 -17.00 11.19 -18.08
N PHE A 400 -16.09 10.96 -17.12
CA PHE A 400 -14.92 10.12 -17.34
C PHE A 400 -15.31 8.63 -17.47
N ASP A 401 -14.65 7.92 -18.38
CA ASP A 401 -14.86 6.48 -18.63
C ASP A 401 -13.98 5.61 -17.72
N HIS A 402 -12.75 6.08 -17.44
CA HIS A 402 -11.75 5.36 -16.66
C HIS A 402 -10.98 6.31 -15.75
N TYR A 403 -10.22 5.75 -14.80
CA TYR A 403 -9.37 6.51 -13.89
C TYR A 403 -8.02 5.82 -13.68
N LEU A 404 -7.00 6.63 -13.45
CA LEU A 404 -5.65 6.23 -13.06
C LEU A 404 -5.26 7.01 -11.80
N THR A 405 -4.59 6.35 -10.86
CA THR A 405 -4.07 7.02 -9.66
C THR A 405 -2.63 7.48 -9.88
N LYS A 406 -2.29 8.72 -9.52
CA LYS A 406 -0.89 9.17 -9.46
C LYS A 406 -0.15 8.41 -8.33
N PRO A 407 1.11 7.97 -8.53
CA PRO A 407 1.88 8.03 -9.78
C PRO A 407 1.42 6.97 -10.78
N VAL A 408 1.29 7.37 -12.06
CA VAL A 408 0.90 6.46 -13.14
C VAL A 408 2.09 5.59 -13.55
N GLY A 409 2.00 4.28 -13.31
CA GLY A 409 3.02 3.31 -13.69
C GLY A 409 2.85 2.76 -15.11
N ILE A 410 3.90 2.10 -15.62
CA ILE A 410 3.85 1.43 -16.94
C ILE A 410 2.77 0.33 -16.95
N LYS A 411 2.69 -0.47 -15.88
CA LYS A 411 1.69 -1.56 -15.76
C LYS A 411 0.26 -1.04 -15.79
N ASP A 412 -0.01 0.07 -15.09
CA ASP A 412 -1.34 0.68 -15.09
C ASP A 412 -1.75 1.14 -16.50
N LEU A 413 -0.79 1.62 -17.30
CA LEU A 413 -1.01 1.99 -18.70
C LEU A 413 -1.21 0.78 -19.61
N GLU A 414 -0.45 -0.29 -19.42
CA GLU A 414 -0.61 -1.55 -20.16
C GLU A 414 -2.01 -2.14 -19.93
N GLU A 415 -2.41 -2.31 -18.66
CA GLU A 415 -3.74 -2.81 -18.29
C GLU A 415 -4.86 -1.95 -18.86
N LEU A 416 -4.70 -0.63 -18.80
CA LEU A 416 -5.67 0.30 -19.35
C LEU A 416 -5.80 0.17 -20.87
N LEU A 417 -4.69 0.17 -21.60
CA LEU A 417 -4.70 0.05 -23.06
C LEU A 417 -5.30 -1.29 -23.51
N GLU A 418 -5.02 -2.37 -22.79
CA GLU A 418 -5.64 -3.69 -22.99
C GLU A 418 -7.14 -3.66 -22.77
N SER A 419 -7.62 -3.07 -21.67
CA SER A 419 -9.04 -2.93 -21.37
C SER A 419 -9.79 -2.19 -22.48
N LEU A 420 -9.16 -1.15 -23.04
CA LEU A 420 -9.72 -0.34 -24.11
C LEU A 420 -9.77 -1.08 -25.45
N ALA A 421 -8.78 -1.94 -25.74
CA ALA A 421 -8.77 -2.77 -26.94
C ALA A 421 -9.86 -3.85 -26.90
N SER A 422 -10.09 -4.46 -25.72
CA SER A 422 -11.15 -5.45 -25.51
C SER A 422 -12.55 -4.86 -25.69
N LYS A 423 -12.78 -3.61 -25.23
CA LYS A 423 -14.08 -2.94 -25.39
C LYS A 423 -14.41 -2.61 -26.85
N ALA A 424 -13.43 -2.13 -27.63
CA ALA A 424 -13.60 -1.82 -29.05
C ALA A 424 -13.98 -3.07 -29.89
N LEU A 425 -13.48 -4.24 -29.50
CA LEU A 425 -13.82 -5.52 -30.14
C LEU A 425 -15.26 -5.97 -29.84
N LEU A 426 -15.80 -5.62 -28.67
CA LEU A 426 -17.16 -5.95 -28.27
C LEU A 426 -18.20 -4.98 -28.85
N THR A 427 -17.83 -3.71 -29.09
CA THR A 427 -18.71 -2.68 -29.67
C THR A 427 -18.70 -2.65 -31.20
N GLY A 428 -17.80 -3.38 -31.86
CA GLY A 428 -17.74 -3.47 -33.33
C GLY A 428 -17.17 -2.23 -34.03
N GLU A 429 -16.58 -1.30 -33.28
CA GLU A 429 -15.91 -0.13 -33.85
C GLU A 429 -14.54 -0.55 -34.40
N ARG A 430 -14.47 -0.80 -35.71
CA ARG A 430 -13.19 -0.98 -36.41
C ARG A 430 -12.48 0.37 -36.54
N PRO A 431 -11.19 0.49 -36.21
CA PRO A 431 -10.39 1.63 -36.65
C PRO A 431 -10.23 1.57 -38.18
N ALA A 432 -10.29 2.74 -38.83
CA ALA A 432 -10.07 2.92 -40.26
C ALA A 432 -8.58 2.81 -40.64
#